data_AF-A0A3N5E357-F1
#
_entry.id   AF-A0A3N5E357-F1
#
_cell.length_a   1.000
_cell.length_b   1.000
_cell.length_c   1.000
_cell.angle_alpha   90.00
_cell.angle_beta   90.00
_cell.angle_gamma   90.00
#
_symmetry.space_group_name_H-M   'P 1'
#
loop_
_entity.id
_entity.type
_entity.pdbx_description
1 polymer ?
#
loop_
_entity_poly.entity_id
_entity_poly.type
_entity_poly.pdbx_seq_one_letter_code
_entity_poly.pdbx_strand_id
1 'polypeptide(L)'
;MNWLRVKNLNLSLAAILIAILFCVLHLHAGAVNAKSAPIKGRMQFGFYDLMSDRQEVYDAQILDMDEALLVTLTREDDEMFMLRGRLNEIRRKNGRVFYDYVPIRYSNPNNYQLIYSFIDFLNHNMVWVYPMTINKKPLVIGQSGIMYLFPLDS
;
A
#
# COMPACT_ATOMS: atom_id res chain seq x y z
N MET A 1 -2.62 -51.36 40.45
CA MET A 1 -2.94 -49.97 40.87
C MET A 1 -2.74 -49.03 39.68
N ASN A 2 -3.60 -49.10 38.65
CA ASN A 2 -3.36 -48.46 37.33
C ASN A 2 -4.36 -47.33 36.98
N TRP A 3 -5.23 -46.95 37.91
CA TRP A 3 -6.32 -45.99 37.66
C TRP A 3 -5.90 -44.51 37.73
N LEU A 4 -4.74 -44.20 38.29
CA LEU A 4 -4.21 -42.82 38.37
C LEU A 4 -3.58 -42.34 37.05
N ARG A 5 -3.15 -43.27 36.18
CA ARG A 5 -2.39 -42.93 34.96
C ARG A 5 -3.27 -42.43 33.81
N VAL A 6 -4.54 -42.87 33.75
CA VAL A 6 -5.48 -42.51 32.68
C VAL A 6 -6.05 -41.09 32.86
N LYS A 7 -6.26 -40.64 34.11
CA LYS A 7 -6.74 -39.27 34.40
C LYS A 7 -5.77 -38.17 33.94
N ASN A 8 -4.46 -38.44 34.01
CA ASN A 8 -3.43 -37.46 33.64
C ASN A 8 -3.12 -37.44 32.14
N LEU A 9 -3.48 -38.49 31.39
CA LEU A 9 -3.21 -38.58 29.96
C LEU A 9 -4.07 -37.58 29.16
N ASN A 10 -5.37 -37.51 29.47
CA ASN A 10 -6.29 -36.56 28.84
C ASN A 10 -5.93 -35.11 29.16
N LEU A 11 -5.48 -34.84 30.40
CA LEU A 11 -4.97 -33.53 30.79
C LEU A 11 -3.69 -33.15 30.05
N SER A 12 -2.76 -34.10 29.89
CA SER A 12 -1.52 -33.86 29.16
C SER A 12 -1.75 -33.61 27.67
N LEU A 13 -2.69 -34.32 27.03
CA LEU A 13 -3.10 -34.11 25.66
C LEU A 13 -3.76 -32.74 25.46
N ALA A 14 -4.64 -32.34 26.40
CA ALA A 14 -5.25 -31.00 26.38
C ALA A 14 -4.21 -29.88 26.53
N ALA A 15 -3.23 -30.05 27.41
CA ALA A 15 -2.14 -29.09 27.59
C ALA A 15 -1.27 -28.96 26.33
N ILE A 16 -0.98 -30.06 25.64
CA ILE A 16 -0.22 -30.06 24.38
C ILE A 16 -1.01 -29.35 23.27
N LEU A 17 -2.31 -29.61 23.14
CA LEU A 17 -3.18 -28.94 22.16
C LEU A 17 -3.24 -27.42 22.39
N ILE A 18 -3.34 -26.98 23.65
CA ILE A 18 -3.32 -25.55 24.01
C ILE A 18 -1.96 -24.93 23.70
N ALA A 19 -0.86 -25.63 23.98
CA ALA A 19 0.50 -25.17 23.65
C ALA A 19 0.73 -25.03 22.14
N ILE A 20 0.23 -25.99 21.34
CA ILE A 20 0.29 -25.92 19.87
C ILE A 20 -0.55 -24.75 19.36
N LEU A 21 -1.76 -24.56 19.90
CA LEU A 21 -2.64 -23.44 19.52
C LEU A 21 -1.97 -22.09 19.82
N PHE A 22 -1.36 -21.94 21.00
CA PHE A 22 -0.60 -20.74 21.37
C PHE A 22 0.62 -20.53 20.48
N CYS A 23 1.33 -21.60 20.10
CA CYS A 23 2.50 -21.51 19.22
C CYS A 23 2.11 -21.06 17.80
N VAL A 24 1.01 -21.61 17.25
CA VAL A 24 0.48 -21.22 15.93
C VAL A 24 -0.02 -19.76 15.92
N LEU A 25 -0.65 -19.32 17.01
CA LEU A 25 -1.07 -17.92 17.21
C LEU A 25 0.13 -16.96 17.31
N HIS A 26 1.18 -17.33 18.04
CA HIS A 26 2.39 -16.50 18.15
C HIS A 26 3.21 -16.46 16.85
N LEU A 27 3.24 -17.54 16.07
CA LEU A 27 3.91 -17.57 14.76
C LEU A 27 3.21 -16.66 13.71
N HIS A 28 1.89 -16.44 13.81
CA HIS A 28 1.16 -15.53 12.93
C HIS A 28 1.27 -14.04 13.34
N ALA A 29 1.76 -13.73 14.54
CA ALA A 29 1.89 -12.35 15.03
C ALA A 29 3.20 -11.66 14.61
N GLY A 30 4.13 -12.40 13.97
CA GLY A 30 5.51 -11.96 13.76
C GLY A 30 5.88 -11.67 12.29
N ALA A 31 5.18 -10.75 11.64
CA ALA A 31 5.64 -10.01 10.44
C ALA A 31 4.54 -8.97 10.17
N VAL A 32 4.76 -7.65 10.20
CA VAL A 32 5.53 -6.84 9.23
C VAL A 32 5.67 -5.44 9.87
N ASN A 33 6.74 -5.19 10.63
CA ASN A 33 7.03 -3.85 11.20
C ASN A 33 8.38 -3.28 10.72
N ALA A 34 8.96 -3.83 9.65
CA ALA A 34 10.11 -3.19 9.03
C ALA A 34 9.60 -1.95 8.25
N LYS A 35 9.93 -0.76 8.75
CA LYS A 35 9.79 0.49 7.99
C LYS A 35 10.74 0.35 6.80
N SER A 36 10.18 0.23 5.59
CA SER A 36 10.96 0.19 4.35
C SER A 36 11.83 1.45 4.25
N ALA A 37 12.99 1.35 3.59
CA ALA A 37 13.86 2.49 3.36
C ALA A 37 13.09 3.70 2.78
N PRO A 38 13.47 4.95 3.15
CA PRO A 38 12.72 6.13 2.78
C PRO A 38 12.52 6.21 1.27
N ILE A 39 11.26 6.31 0.86
CA ILE A 39 10.87 6.30 -0.54
C ILE A 39 11.01 7.71 -1.12
N LYS A 40 11.99 7.90 -2.00
CA LYS A 40 12.06 9.08 -2.86
C LYS A 40 12.23 8.65 -4.30
N GLY A 41 11.48 9.29 -5.18
CA GLY A 41 11.86 9.32 -6.59
C GLY A 41 10.74 9.81 -7.49
N ARG A 42 11.07 9.77 -8.78
CA ARG A 42 10.25 10.26 -9.87
C ARG A 42 9.83 9.10 -10.76
N MET A 43 8.65 9.22 -11.34
CA MET A 43 8.13 8.26 -12.31
C MET A 43 7.09 8.92 -13.19
N GLN A 44 6.85 8.36 -14.36
CA GLN A 44 5.67 8.69 -15.14
C GLN A 44 4.59 7.64 -14.91
N PHE A 45 3.36 8.09 -14.78
CA PHE A 45 2.21 7.21 -14.91
C PHE A 45 1.11 7.91 -15.67
N GLY A 46 0.17 7.13 -16.19
CA GLY A 46 -0.94 7.68 -16.91
C GLY A 46 -2.15 6.77 -16.92
N PHE A 47 -3.23 7.32 -17.45
CA PHE A 47 -4.48 6.63 -17.71
C PHE A 47 -4.67 6.49 -19.22
N TYR A 48 -5.28 5.38 -19.63
CA TYR A 48 -5.65 5.13 -20.99
C TYR A 48 -7.10 4.63 -21.02
N ASP A 49 -7.97 5.35 -21.72
CA ASP A 49 -9.35 4.96 -21.97
C ASP A 49 -9.44 4.27 -23.34
N LEU A 50 -9.68 2.96 -23.30
CA LEU A 50 -9.80 2.09 -24.47
C LEU A 50 -10.97 2.48 -25.39
N MET A 51 -12.04 3.07 -24.85
CA MET A 51 -13.26 3.35 -25.63
C MET A 51 -13.15 4.67 -26.40
N SER A 52 -12.45 5.65 -25.83
CA SER A 52 -12.30 6.98 -26.43
C SER A 52 -10.92 7.25 -27.05
N ASP A 53 -10.01 6.26 -26.99
CA ASP A 53 -8.60 6.39 -27.40
C ASP A 53 -7.93 7.62 -26.77
N ARG A 54 -8.29 7.90 -25.52
CA ARG A 54 -7.79 9.05 -24.77
C ARG A 54 -6.74 8.60 -23.77
N GLN A 55 -5.61 9.28 -23.79
CA GLN A 55 -4.52 9.07 -22.83
C GLN A 55 -4.23 10.32 -22.02
N GLU A 56 -3.90 10.13 -20.74
CA GLU A 56 -3.46 11.19 -19.85
C GLU A 56 -2.19 10.73 -19.13
N VAL A 57 -1.03 11.30 -19.46
CA VAL A 57 0.27 10.98 -18.84
C VAL A 57 0.69 12.12 -17.89
N TYR A 58 1.30 11.75 -16.76
CA TYR A 58 1.71 12.65 -15.69
C TYR A 58 3.10 12.30 -15.18
N ASP A 59 3.87 13.33 -14.81
CA ASP A 59 5.08 13.17 -14.02
C ASP A 59 4.72 13.17 -12.55
N ALA A 60 5.12 12.11 -11.85
CA ALA A 60 4.87 11.90 -10.44
C ALA A 60 6.17 11.99 -9.65
N GLN A 61 6.14 12.77 -8.57
CA GLN A 61 7.18 12.80 -7.57
C GLN A 61 6.61 12.31 -6.25
N ILE A 62 7.27 11.31 -5.66
CA ILE A 62 6.94 10.78 -4.34
C ILE A 62 8.07 11.11 -3.37
N LEU A 63 7.69 11.64 -2.21
CA LEU A 63 8.57 11.94 -1.10
C LEU A 63 8.00 11.30 0.17
N ASP A 64 8.75 10.38 0.76
CA ASP A 64 8.45 9.83 2.07
C ASP A 64 8.66 10.91 3.14
N MET A 65 7.62 11.15 3.90
CA MET A 65 7.60 11.98 5.10
C MET A 65 7.25 11.05 6.27
N ASP A 66 7.66 11.35 7.49
CA ASP A 66 7.36 10.46 8.62
C ASP A 66 5.87 10.08 8.68
N GLU A 67 5.59 8.79 8.46
CA GLU A 67 4.24 8.17 8.44
C GLU A 67 3.31 8.61 7.29
N ALA A 68 3.82 9.31 6.28
CA ALA A 68 3.02 9.73 5.13
C ALA A 68 3.84 9.83 3.82
N LEU A 69 3.20 9.58 2.69
CA LEU A 69 3.81 9.85 1.39
C LEU A 69 3.26 11.17 0.84
N LEU A 70 4.15 12.10 0.52
CA LEU A 70 3.80 13.29 -0.25
C LEU A 70 3.90 12.97 -1.74
N VAL A 71 2.80 13.11 -2.45
CA VAL A 71 2.71 12.89 -3.90
C VAL A 71 2.47 14.22 -4.58
N THR A 72 3.28 14.50 -5.60
CA THR A 72 3.12 15.64 -6.51
C THR A 72 2.98 15.13 -7.93
N LEU A 73 1.94 15.54 -8.64
CA LEU A 73 1.77 15.28 -10.07
C LEU A 73 1.80 16.57 -10.86
N THR A 74 2.55 16.55 -11.94
CA THR A 74 2.64 17.62 -12.94
C THR A 74 2.43 17.03 -14.33
N ARG A 75 2.21 17.90 -15.32
CA ARG A 75 2.21 17.53 -16.72
C ARG A 75 3.24 18.37 -17.45
N GLU A 76 4.00 17.73 -18.35
CA GLU A 76 4.97 18.43 -19.20
C GLU A 76 4.27 19.37 -20.20
N ASP A 77 3.06 19.03 -20.67
CA ASP A 77 2.28 19.79 -21.65
C ASP A 77 1.31 20.83 -21.03
N ASP A 78 1.22 20.90 -19.70
CA ASP A 78 0.36 21.84 -18.99
C ASP A 78 1.00 22.27 -17.65
N GLU A 79 1.73 23.38 -17.69
CA GLU A 79 2.38 23.98 -16.50
C GLU A 79 1.39 24.40 -15.42
N MET A 80 0.13 24.63 -15.79
CA MET A 80 -0.92 25.05 -14.86
C MET A 80 -1.62 23.85 -14.20
N PHE A 81 -1.42 22.64 -14.71
CA PHE A 81 -1.84 21.41 -14.05
C PHE A 81 -0.93 21.10 -12.85
N MET A 82 -1.55 20.87 -11.70
CA MET A 82 -0.84 20.47 -10.49
C MET A 82 -1.75 19.67 -9.57
N LEU A 83 -1.31 18.48 -9.17
CA LEU A 83 -1.85 17.78 -8.02
C LEU A 83 -0.77 17.71 -6.95
N ARG A 84 -1.09 18.08 -5.71
CA ARG A 84 -0.27 17.78 -4.55
C ARG A 84 -1.16 17.27 -3.45
N GLY A 85 -0.79 16.13 -2.88
CA GLY A 85 -1.54 15.56 -1.77
C GLY A 85 -0.68 14.63 -0.93
N ARG A 86 -1.20 14.33 0.25
CA ARG A 86 -0.53 13.49 1.25
C ARG A 86 -1.31 12.19 1.41
N LEU A 87 -0.62 11.07 1.37
CA LEU A 87 -1.14 9.75 1.68
C LEU A 87 -0.71 9.41 3.11
N ASN A 88 -1.59 9.51 4.11
CA ASN A 88 -1.20 9.15 5.48
C ASN A 88 -1.41 7.66 5.68
N GLU A 89 -0.43 7.00 6.27
CA GLU A 89 -0.57 5.59 6.59
C GLU A 89 -1.58 5.42 7.73
N ILE A 90 -2.67 4.70 7.47
CA ILE A 90 -3.73 4.46 8.46
C ILE A 90 -3.49 3.15 9.21
N ARG A 91 -3.10 2.09 8.49
CA ARG A 91 -2.89 0.76 9.07
C ARG A 91 -2.13 -0.17 8.13
N ARG A 92 -1.51 -1.19 8.73
CA ARG A 92 -0.98 -2.37 8.03
C ARG A 92 -1.81 -3.60 8.40
N LYS A 93 -2.30 -4.35 7.40
CA LYS A 93 -3.08 -5.58 7.62
C LYS A 93 -2.91 -6.56 6.46
N ASN A 94 -2.62 -7.82 6.76
CA ASN A 94 -2.48 -8.91 5.77
C ASN A 94 -1.47 -8.56 4.66
N GLY A 95 -0.31 -7.99 5.03
CA GLY A 95 0.71 -7.54 4.09
C GLY A 95 0.36 -6.30 3.27
N ARG A 96 -0.84 -5.72 3.42
CA ARG A 96 -1.23 -4.46 2.79
C ARG A 96 -0.98 -3.27 3.70
N VAL A 97 -0.57 -2.16 3.11
CA VAL A 97 -0.49 -0.84 3.75
C VAL A 97 -1.65 0.00 3.22
N PHE A 98 -2.45 0.54 4.13
CA PHE A 98 -3.63 1.33 3.81
C PHE A 98 -3.36 2.81 4.04
N TYR A 99 -3.81 3.64 3.11
CA TYR A 99 -3.63 5.08 3.12
C TYR A 99 -4.95 5.82 2.96
N ASP A 100 -5.08 6.95 3.64
CA ASP A 100 -6.06 7.99 3.32
C ASP A 100 -5.39 9.08 2.48
N TYR A 101 -6.15 9.71 1.58
CA TYR A 101 -5.64 10.81 0.78
C TYR A 101 -6.14 12.14 1.32
N VAL A 102 -5.22 13.09 1.50
CA VAL A 102 -5.51 14.46 1.90
C VAL A 102 -4.99 15.41 0.82
N PRO A 103 -5.86 16.14 0.11
CA PRO A 103 -5.43 17.10 -0.90
C PRO A 103 -4.72 18.29 -0.24
N ILE A 104 -3.62 18.73 -0.84
CA ILE A 104 -2.88 19.94 -0.45
C ILE A 104 -3.08 21.05 -1.49
N ARG A 105 -2.98 20.70 -2.77
CA ARG A 105 -3.20 21.62 -3.89
C ARG A 105 -3.75 20.85 -5.08
N TYR A 106 -4.72 21.43 -5.77
CA TYR A 106 -5.24 20.89 -7.01
C TYR A 106 -5.52 22.01 -8.01
N SER A 107 -5.06 21.84 -9.24
CA SER A 107 -5.29 22.71 -10.38
C SER A 107 -5.40 21.83 -11.63
N ASN A 108 -6.51 21.96 -12.35
CA ASN A 108 -6.80 21.21 -13.57
C ASN A 108 -7.58 22.10 -14.55
N PRO A 109 -6.93 23.13 -15.12
CA PRO A 109 -7.61 24.12 -15.96
C PRO A 109 -8.12 23.53 -17.28
N ASN A 110 -7.45 22.50 -17.80
CA ASN A 110 -7.79 21.83 -19.05
C ASN A 110 -8.78 20.66 -18.88
N ASN A 111 -9.32 20.46 -17.66
CA ASN A 111 -10.36 19.46 -17.37
C ASN A 111 -9.98 18.03 -17.81
N TYR A 112 -8.78 17.58 -17.42
CA TYR A 112 -8.38 16.18 -17.55
C TYR A 112 -9.30 15.29 -16.71
N GLN A 113 -10.06 14.42 -17.37
CA GLN A 113 -11.18 13.72 -16.74
C GLN A 113 -10.73 12.44 -16.04
N LEU A 114 -9.75 11.72 -16.60
CA LEU A 114 -9.33 10.42 -16.03
C LEU A 114 -8.62 10.63 -14.69
N ILE A 115 -7.71 11.62 -14.62
CA ILE A 115 -7.10 12.00 -13.35
C ILE A 115 -8.12 12.56 -12.36
N TYR A 116 -9.11 13.33 -12.82
CA TYR A 116 -10.15 13.86 -11.96
C TYR A 116 -10.96 12.73 -11.30
N SER A 117 -11.37 11.73 -12.07
CA SER A 117 -12.05 10.53 -11.54
C SER A 117 -11.16 9.75 -10.56
N PHE A 118 -9.86 9.66 -10.82
CA PHE A 118 -8.94 9.02 -9.89
C PHE A 118 -8.81 9.81 -8.57
N ILE A 119 -8.70 11.13 -8.62
CA ILE A 119 -8.65 11.98 -7.42
C ILE A 119 -9.96 11.91 -6.64
N ASP A 120 -11.09 11.92 -7.33
CA ASP A 120 -12.41 11.75 -6.70
C ASP A 120 -12.49 10.41 -5.97
N PHE A 121 -12.00 9.33 -6.59
CA PHE A 121 -11.85 8.03 -5.93
C PHE A 121 -10.96 8.10 -4.68
N LEU A 122 -9.79 8.75 -4.76
CA LEU A 122 -8.89 8.91 -3.61
C LEU A 122 -9.51 9.70 -2.45
N ASN A 123 -10.29 10.74 -2.75
CA ASN A 123 -10.95 11.56 -1.73
C ASN A 123 -12.03 10.80 -0.95
N HIS A 124 -12.67 9.81 -1.59
CA HIS A 124 -13.80 9.10 -1.01
C HIS A 124 -13.46 7.68 -0.54
N ASN A 125 -12.26 7.18 -0.85
CA ASN A 125 -11.88 5.81 -0.56
C ASN A 125 -10.49 5.74 0.08
N MET A 126 -10.38 4.90 1.10
CA MET A 126 -9.08 4.43 1.56
C MET A 126 -8.49 3.51 0.50
N VAL A 127 -7.25 3.78 0.12
CA VAL A 127 -6.51 2.96 -0.84
C VAL A 127 -5.54 2.05 -0.12
N TRP A 128 -5.17 0.95 -0.78
CA TRP A 128 -4.13 0.08 -0.26
C TRP A 128 -3.10 -0.24 -1.32
N VAL A 129 -1.90 -0.53 -0.83
CA VAL A 129 -0.80 -1.08 -1.60
C VAL A 129 -0.29 -2.35 -0.92
N TYR A 130 0.25 -3.26 -1.71
CA TYR A 130 0.88 -4.49 -1.27
C TYR A 130 2.37 -4.41 -1.61
N PRO A 131 3.22 -4.02 -0.64
CA PRO A 131 4.66 -4.09 -0.81
C PRO A 131 5.13 -5.54 -0.77
N MET A 132 5.97 -5.91 -1.73
CA MET A 132 6.63 -7.21 -1.80
C MET A 132 8.06 -7.06 -2.31
N THR A 133 8.83 -8.13 -2.28
CA THR A 133 10.20 -8.16 -2.83
C THR A 133 10.28 -9.29 -3.84
N ILE A 134 10.69 -8.98 -5.07
CA ILE A 134 10.96 -9.96 -6.13
C ILE A 134 12.42 -9.84 -6.51
N ASN A 135 13.19 -10.94 -6.45
CA ASN A 135 14.61 -10.95 -6.80
C ASN A 135 15.43 -9.86 -6.09
N LYS A 136 15.15 -9.63 -4.79
CA LYS A 136 15.76 -8.56 -3.96
C LYS A 136 15.42 -7.13 -4.39
N LYS A 137 14.48 -6.94 -5.32
CA LYS A 137 13.95 -5.63 -5.72
C LYS A 137 12.59 -5.39 -5.07
N PRO A 138 12.38 -4.24 -4.41
CA PRO A 138 11.07 -3.89 -3.90
C PRO A 138 10.09 -3.65 -5.05
N LEU A 139 8.92 -4.26 -4.96
CA LEU A 139 7.78 -4.09 -5.86
C LEU A 139 6.57 -3.71 -5.01
N VAL A 140 5.80 -2.72 -5.46
CA VAL A 140 4.56 -2.32 -4.81
C VAL A 140 3.41 -2.49 -5.79
N ILE A 141 2.37 -3.21 -5.36
CA ILE A 141 1.14 -3.42 -6.13
C ILE A 141 0.01 -2.62 -5.51
N GLY A 142 -0.60 -1.71 -6.26
CA GLY A 142 -1.75 -0.93 -5.83
C GLY A 142 -3.09 -1.63 -6.08
N GLN A 143 -4.13 -1.17 -5.37
CA GLN A 143 -5.49 -1.69 -5.47
C GLN A 143 -6.07 -1.73 -6.90
N SER A 144 -5.65 -0.82 -7.77
CA SER A 144 -6.09 -0.72 -9.16
C SER A 144 -5.19 -1.47 -10.16
N GLY A 145 -4.32 -2.36 -9.68
CA GLY A 145 -3.36 -3.08 -10.54
C GLY A 145 -2.14 -2.26 -10.93
N ILE A 146 -1.98 -1.05 -10.40
CA ILE A 146 -0.77 -0.25 -10.60
C ILE A 146 0.43 -0.97 -9.95
N MET A 147 1.57 -1.01 -10.64
CA MET A 147 2.77 -1.68 -10.16
C MET A 147 3.97 -0.72 -10.20
N TYR A 148 4.72 -0.65 -9.11
CA TYR A 148 5.90 0.21 -8.98
C TYR A 148 7.12 -0.60 -8.55
N LEU A 149 8.21 -0.51 -9.31
CA LEU A 149 9.51 -1.04 -8.93
C LEU A 149 10.32 0.06 -8.23
N PHE A 150 10.93 -0.26 -7.09
CA PHE A 150 11.82 0.65 -6.37
C PHE A 150 13.30 0.25 -6.55
N PRO A 151 14.25 1.20 -6.41
CA PRO A 151 14.03 2.64 -6.21
C PRO A 151 13.43 3.28 -7.46
N LEU A 152 12.59 4.30 -7.25
CA LEU A 152 12.16 5.17 -8.35
C LEU A 152 13.36 6.04 -8.77
N ASP A 153 13.38 6.49 -10.02
CA ASP A 153 14.51 7.27 -10.54
C ASP A 153 14.74 8.52 -9.66
N SER A 154 16.01 8.77 -9.31
CA SER A 154 16.43 9.80 -8.36
C SER A 154 16.47 11.20 -8.95
#